data_AF-A0A2G5R285-F1
#
_entry.id   AF-A0A2G5R285-F1
#
_cell.length_a   1.000
_cell.length_b   1.000
_cell.length_c   1.000
_cell.angle_alpha   90.00
_cell.angle_beta   90.00
_cell.angle_gamma   90.00
#
_symmetry.space_group_name_H-M   'P 1'
#
loop_
_entity.id
_entity.type
_entity.pdbx_description
1 polymer ?
#
loop_
_entity_poly.entity_id
_entity_poly.type
_entity_poly.pdbx_seq_one_letter_code
_entity_poly.pdbx_strand_id
1 'polypeptide(L)'
;MALCSYAGPNLQIRERIDNPTAGVSYMEAMIPHHSIAVMTSERARLRDPEVRRLADGIIDAQLREIEEMKRHIARLKANPPSDSAPPLPSYRQRHVPPPPPRTDRSTGIDTLSIPR
;
A
#
# COMPACT_ATOMS: atom_id res chain seq x y z
N MET A 1 24.83 38.84 13.13
CA MET A 1 24.90 37.54 12.44
C MET A 1 24.35 36.48 13.37
N ALA A 2 23.10 36.07 13.17
CA ALA A 2 22.45 35.05 14.00
C ALA A 2 22.57 33.69 13.30
N LEU A 3 23.35 32.77 13.88
CA LEU A 3 23.31 31.36 13.52
C LEU A 3 22.31 30.67 14.46
N CYS A 4 21.07 30.59 14.02
CA CYS A 4 20.06 29.73 14.64
C CYS A 4 20.17 28.34 13.99
N SER A 5 20.83 27.41 14.66
CA SER A 5 20.88 26.01 14.24
C SER A 5 19.57 25.33 14.66
N TYR A 6 18.63 25.18 13.73
CA TYR A 6 17.39 24.45 13.95
C TYR A 6 17.63 22.98 13.64
N ALA A 7 17.99 22.19 14.65
CA ALA A 7 17.93 20.74 14.56
C ALA A 7 16.45 20.32 14.58
N GLY A 8 15.83 20.21 13.39
CA GLY A 8 14.47 19.73 13.25
C GLY A 8 14.30 18.26 13.67
N PRO A 9 13.10 17.82 14.09
CA PRO A 9 12.85 16.51 14.68
C PRO A 9 12.70 15.41 13.59
N ASN A 10 13.71 15.24 12.74
CA ASN A 10 13.67 14.29 11.62
C ASN A 10 14.61 13.09 11.78
N LEU A 11 15.16 12.87 12.98
CA LEU A 11 16.02 11.70 13.22
C LEU A 11 15.22 10.46 13.69
N GLN A 12 14.05 10.63 14.32
CA GLN A 12 13.32 9.50 14.93
C GLN A 12 12.40 8.70 13.99
N ILE A 13 12.15 9.17 12.76
CA ILE A 13 11.27 8.44 11.81
C ILE A 13 12.07 7.46 10.94
N ARG A 14 13.39 7.67 10.79
CA ARG A 14 14.25 6.84 9.93
C ARG A 14 14.55 5.46 10.51
N GLU A 15 14.60 5.32 11.83
CA GLU A 15 15.06 4.07 12.48
C GLU A 15 13.97 2.98 12.57
N ARG A 16 12.70 3.26 12.24
CA ARG A 16 11.60 2.29 12.37
C ARG A 16 11.30 1.46 11.12
N ILE A 17 11.91 1.78 9.98
CA ILE A 17 11.58 1.13 8.70
C ILE A 17 12.45 -0.10 8.40
N ASP A 18 13.55 -0.28 9.15
CA ASP A 18 14.56 -1.30 8.86
C ASP A 18 14.47 -2.57 9.73
N ASN A 19 13.37 -2.74 10.49
CA ASN A 19 13.15 -3.92 11.36
C ASN A 19 12.22 -4.94 10.67
N PRO A 20 12.43 -6.28 10.78
CA PRO A 20 11.45 -7.29 10.36
C PRO A 20 10.00 -7.03 10.82
N THR A 21 9.83 -6.43 12.01
CA THR A 21 8.52 -5.99 12.53
C THR A 21 7.92 -4.83 11.74
N ALA A 22 8.72 -4.03 11.01
CA ALA A 22 8.24 -2.97 10.14
C ALA A 22 7.31 -3.51 9.04
N GLY A 23 7.57 -4.71 8.51
CA GLY A 23 6.69 -5.35 7.54
C GLY A 23 5.33 -5.74 8.14
N VAL A 24 5.32 -6.27 9.36
CA VAL A 24 4.08 -6.62 10.08
C VAL A 24 3.31 -5.35 10.44
N SER A 25 3.95 -4.37 11.07
CA SER A 25 3.32 -3.11 11.46
C SER A 25 2.82 -2.32 10.24
N TYR A 26 3.54 -2.37 9.11
CA TYR A 26 3.08 -1.80 7.85
C TYR A 26 1.74 -2.41 7.43
N MET A 27 1.64 -3.74 7.36
CA MET A 27 0.42 -4.42 6.95
C MET A 27 -0.72 -4.25 7.97
N GLU A 28 -0.43 -4.29 9.27
CA GLU A 28 -1.42 -4.04 10.33
C GLU A 28 -2.00 -2.62 10.26
N ALA A 29 -1.20 -1.61 9.86
CA ALA A 29 -1.67 -0.26 9.60
C ALA A 29 -2.41 -0.14 8.25
N MET A 30 -2.08 -0.99 7.29
CA MET A 30 -2.60 -0.90 5.93
C MET A 30 -3.97 -1.61 5.76
N ILE A 31 -4.26 -2.64 6.56
CA ILE A 31 -5.59 -3.26 6.64
C ILE A 31 -6.72 -2.25 6.94
N PRO A 32 -6.64 -1.40 7.99
CA PRO A 32 -7.68 -0.39 8.24
C PRO A 32 -7.69 0.71 7.17
N HIS A 33 -6.53 1.07 6.59
CA HIS A 33 -6.49 2.00 5.44
C HIS A 33 -7.33 1.46 4.26
N HIS A 34 -7.18 0.19 3.91
CA HIS A 34 -7.97 -0.46 2.84
C HIS A 34 -9.46 -0.56 3.21
N SER A 35 -9.74 -0.85 4.49
CA SER A 35 -11.12 -0.97 4.98
C SER A 35 -11.91 0.34 4.87
N ILE A 36 -11.25 1.51 4.92
CA ILE A 36 -11.90 2.80 4.65
C ILE A 36 -12.42 2.87 3.20
N ALA A 37 -11.65 2.39 2.23
CA ALA A 37 -12.06 2.37 0.82
C ALA A 37 -13.23 1.43 0.57
N VAL A 38 -13.22 0.25 1.18
CA VAL A 38 -14.36 -0.70 1.17
C VAL A 38 -15.61 -0.04 1.71
N MET A 39 -15.53 0.46 2.95
CA MET A 39 -16.66 1.10 3.64
C MET A 39 -17.21 2.31 2.89
N THR A 40 -16.34 3.11 2.27
CA THR A 40 -16.73 4.28 1.47
C THR A 40 -17.48 3.85 0.21
N SER A 41 -16.98 2.82 -0.48
CA SER A 41 -17.57 2.27 -1.71
C SER A 41 -18.93 1.60 -1.44
N GLU A 42 -19.05 0.86 -0.35
CA GLU A 42 -20.30 0.22 0.09
C GLU A 42 -21.39 1.25 0.41
N ARG A 43 -21.03 2.35 1.08
CA ARG A 43 -21.99 3.38 1.52
C ARG A 43 -22.30 4.44 0.46
N ALA A 44 -21.56 4.47 -0.64
CA ALA A 44 -21.73 5.46 -1.69
C ALA A 44 -23.13 5.33 -2.32
N ARG A 45 -23.89 6.43 -2.37
CA ARG A 45 -25.21 6.49 -3.02
C ARG A 45 -25.06 6.83 -4.51
N LEU A 46 -24.50 5.90 -5.26
CA LEU A 46 -24.21 6.04 -6.70
C LEU A 46 -25.45 5.78 -7.54
N ARG A 47 -25.67 6.60 -8.57
CA ARG A 47 -26.78 6.47 -9.54
C ARG A 47 -26.34 5.96 -10.91
N ASP A 48 -25.09 6.22 -11.26
CA ASP A 48 -24.49 5.79 -12.52
C ASP A 48 -24.05 4.32 -12.41
N PRO A 49 -24.53 3.42 -13.31
CA PRO A 49 -24.15 2.01 -13.30
C PRO A 49 -22.66 1.75 -13.49
N GLU A 50 -21.96 2.55 -14.32
CA GLU A 50 -20.52 2.39 -14.54
C GLU A 50 -19.72 2.82 -13.31
N VAL A 51 -20.16 3.88 -12.62
CA VAL A 51 -19.52 4.30 -11.37
C VAL A 51 -19.78 3.30 -10.24
N ARG A 52 -20.96 2.66 -10.19
CA ARG A 52 -21.22 1.54 -9.28
C ARG A 52 -20.27 0.37 -9.55
N ARG A 53 -20.14 -0.01 -10.82
CA ARG A 53 -19.23 -1.09 -11.24
C ARG A 53 -17.78 -0.81 -10.87
N LEU A 54 -17.34 0.45 -10.96
CA LEU A 54 -16.04 0.88 -10.46
C LEU A 54 -15.91 0.71 -8.94
N ALA A 55 -16.91 1.14 -8.17
CA ALA A 55 -16.91 1.00 -6.72
C ALA A 55 -16.87 -0.48 -6.27
N ASP A 56 -17.59 -1.36 -6.97
CA ASP A 56 -17.57 -2.80 -6.70
C ASP A 56 -16.19 -3.41 -7.01
N GLY A 57 -15.53 -2.93 -8.07
CA GLY A 57 -14.14 -3.28 -8.38
C GLY A 57 -13.13 -2.82 -7.33
N ILE A 58 -13.32 -1.62 -6.78
CA ILE A 58 -12.51 -1.12 -5.67
C ILE A 58 -12.69 -2.02 -4.44
N ILE A 59 -13.93 -2.38 -4.08
CA ILE A 59 -14.20 -3.28 -2.94
C ILE A 59 -13.46 -4.62 -3.13
N ASP A 60 -13.64 -5.23 -4.29
CA ASP A 60 -13.06 -6.52 -4.65
C ASP A 60 -11.52 -6.52 -4.58
N ALA A 61 -10.87 -5.48 -5.11
CA ALA A 61 -9.42 -5.31 -5.02
C ALA A 61 -8.94 -5.15 -3.57
N GLN A 62 -9.59 -4.27 -2.80
CA GLN A 62 -9.17 -3.96 -1.43
C GLN A 62 -9.36 -5.15 -0.49
N LEU A 63 -10.43 -5.95 -0.68
CA LEU A 63 -10.63 -7.20 0.07
C LEU A 63 -9.57 -8.25 -0.24
N ARG A 64 -9.17 -8.42 -1.51
CA ARG A 64 -8.05 -9.31 -1.86
C ARG A 64 -6.75 -8.91 -1.18
N GLU A 65 -6.43 -7.62 -1.22
CA GLU A 65 -5.22 -7.06 -0.61
C GLU A 65 -5.23 -7.23 0.92
N ILE A 66 -6.38 -7.05 1.57
CA ILE A 66 -6.55 -7.35 3.00
C ILE A 66 -6.22 -8.81 3.31
N GLU A 67 -6.75 -9.75 2.53
CA GLU A 67 -6.49 -11.17 2.74
C GLU A 67 -5.03 -11.56 2.44
N GLU A 68 -4.40 -10.95 1.43
CA GLU A 68 -2.95 -11.09 1.19
C GLU A 68 -2.13 -10.60 2.37
N MET A 69 -2.44 -9.41 2.90
CA MET A 69 -1.77 -8.85 4.07
C MET A 69 -1.92 -9.75 5.30
N LYS A 70 -3.13 -10.27 5.59
CA LYS A 70 -3.34 -11.21 6.71
C LYS A 70 -2.47 -12.46 6.56
N ARG A 71 -2.41 -13.05 5.36
CA ARG A 71 -1.56 -14.22 5.09
C ARG A 71 -0.07 -13.89 5.27
N HIS A 72 0.37 -12.74 4.80
CA HIS A 72 1.75 -12.30 4.95
C HIS A 72 2.12 -11.99 6.41
N ILE A 73 1.23 -11.39 7.19
CA ILE A 73 1.42 -11.19 8.64
C ILE A 73 1.62 -12.54 9.32
N ALA A 74 0.75 -13.53 9.06
CA ALA A 74 0.88 -14.86 9.63
C ALA A 74 2.22 -15.52 9.26
N ARG A 75 2.61 -15.46 7.98
CA ARG A 75 3.90 -15.97 7.48
C ARG A 75 5.08 -15.31 8.17
N LEU A 76 5.09 -13.98 8.29
CA LEU A 76 6.21 -13.23 8.89
C LEU A 76 6.31 -13.44 10.39
N LYS A 77 5.18 -13.61 11.10
CA LYS A 77 5.19 -13.97 12.53
C LYS A 77 5.76 -15.37 12.77
N ALA A 78 5.51 -16.31 11.85
CA ALA A 78 6.05 -17.67 11.92
C ALA A 78 7.51 -17.77 11.45
N ASN A 79 7.89 -17.00 10.44
CA ASN A 79 9.22 -17.02 9.84
C ASN A 79 9.65 -15.59 9.44
N PRO A 80 10.21 -14.82 10.38
CA PRO A 80 10.68 -13.47 10.10
C PRO A 80 11.95 -13.50 9.23
N PRO A 81 12.19 -12.47 8.40
CA PRO A 81 13.48 -12.30 7.75
C PRO A 81 14.60 -12.11 8.79
N SER A 82 15.82 -12.46 8.41
CA SER A 82 17.02 -12.27 9.25
C SER A 82 17.18 -10.80 9.66
N ASP A 83 17.58 -10.55 10.91
CA ASP A 83 17.88 -9.20 11.42
C ASP A 83 19.02 -8.51 10.65
N SER A 84 19.88 -9.29 9.98
CA SER A 84 20.96 -8.79 9.13
C SER A 84 20.53 -8.51 7.68
N ALA A 85 19.28 -8.79 7.31
CA ALA A 85 18.80 -8.56 5.95
C ALA A 85 18.66 -7.05 5.68
N PRO A 86 19.24 -6.53 4.59
CA PRO A 86 19.10 -5.11 4.27
C PRO A 86 17.68 -4.78 3.79
N PRO A 87 17.21 -3.54 3.96
CA PRO A 87 15.95 -3.07 3.39
C PRO A 87 15.92 -3.23 1.86
N LEU A 88 14.76 -3.64 1.32
CA LEU A 88 14.58 -3.76 -0.13
C LEU A 88 14.21 -2.39 -0.74
N PRO A 89 14.95 -1.89 -1.76
CA PRO A 89 14.71 -0.57 -2.32
C PRO A 89 13.44 -0.54 -3.18
N SER A 90 12.69 0.56 -3.13
CA SER A 90 11.56 0.85 -4.05
C SER A 90 12.02 1.07 -5.50
N TYR A 91 11.09 1.05 -6.46
CA TYR A 91 11.42 1.33 -7.87
C TYR A 91 12.08 2.71 -8.06
N ARG A 92 11.65 3.72 -7.27
CA ARG A 92 12.23 5.07 -7.29
C ARG A 92 13.68 5.06 -6.81
N GLN A 93 13.98 4.39 -5.71
CA GLN A 93 15.35 4.28 -5.18
C GLN A 93 16.27 3.52 -6.14
N ARG A 94 15.73 2.54 -6.86
CA ARG A 94 16.46 1.83 -7.92
C ARG A 94 16.60 2.64 -9.22
N HIS A 95 15.98 3.81 -9.32
CA HIS A 95 15.95 4.63 -10.54
C HIS A 95 15.44 3.86 -11.78
N VAL A 96 14.48 2.95 -11.57
CA VAL A 96 13.83 2.20 -12.65
C VAL A 96 12.39 2.68 -12.84
N PRO A 97 11.79 2.50 -14.03
CA PRO A 97 10.38 2.79 -14.25
C PRO A 97 9.49 2.07 -13.23
N PRO A 98 8.32 2.64 -12.86
CA PRO A 98 7.35 1.94 -12.03
C PRO A 98 6.89 0.64 -12.71
N PRO A 99 6.39 -0.34 -11.93
CA PRO A 99 5.81 -1.55 -12.50
C PRO A 99 4.74 -1.20 -13.53
N PRO A 100 4.63 -1.99 -14.63
CA PRO A 100 3.64 -1.70 -15.65
C PRO A 100 2.21 -1.74 -15.06
N PRO A 101 1.29 -0.94 -15.60
CA PRO A 101 -0.12 -1.02 -15.26
C PRO A 101 -0.61 -2.44 -15.49
N ARG A 102 -1.60 -2.86 -14.71
CA ARG A 102 -2.20 -4.18 -14.86
C ARG A 102 -3.63 -3.99 -15.35
N THR A 103 -4.01 -4.78 -16.36
CA THR A 103 -5.41 -4.91 -16.74
C THR A 103 -6.15 -5.55 -15.57
N ASP A 104 -7.14 -4.84 -15.02
CA ASP A 104 -8.04 -5.42 -14.05
C ASP A 104 -9.21 -6.06 -14.80
N ARG A 105 -9.16 -7.40 -14.91
CA ARG A 105 -10.21 -8.14 -15.62
C ARG A 105 -11.56 -8.05 -14.91
N SER A 106 -11.61 -7.80 -13.59
CA SER A 106 -12.90 -7.74 -12.88
C SER A 106 -13.67 -6.46 -13.20
N THR A 107 -12.96 -5.38 -13.51
CA THR A 107 -13.56 -4.10 -13.92
C THR A 107 -13.51 -3.87 -15.43
N GLY A 108 -12.95 -4.78 -16.23
CA GLY A 108 -12.82 -4.54 -17.68
C GLY A 108 -12.07 -3.24 -18.03
N ILE A 109 -11.33 -2.67 -17.08
CA ILE A 109 -10.52 -1.47 -17.27
C ILE A 109 -9.14 -1.94 -17.68
N ASP A 110 -8.78 -1.68 -18.93
CA ASP A 110 -7.42 -1.85 -19.38
C ASP A 110 -6.59 -0.61 -19.08
N THR A 111 -5.89 -0.64 -17.94
CA THR A 111 -5.00 0.46 -17.54
C THR A 111 -3.79 0.62 -18.46
N LEU A 112 -3.51 -0.34 -19.35
CA LEU A 112 -2.49 -0.21 -20.40
C LEU A 112 -2.95 0.71 -21.54
N SER A 113 -4.26 0.84 -21.74
CA SER A 113 -4.86 1.64 -22.79
C SER A 113 -5.10 3.12 -22.39
N ILE A 114 -4.81 3.49 -21.14
CA ILE A 114 -5.00 4.86 -20.64
C ILE A 114 -3.79 5.72 -21.06
N PRO A 115 -4.00 6.87 -21.75
CA PRO A 115 -2.92 7.79 -22.13
C PRO A 115 -2.17 8.30 -20.89
N ARG A 116 -0.85 8.39 -20.97
CA ARG A 116 0.02 8.87 -19.88
C ARG A 116 0.50 10.29 -20.11
#